data_AF-A0A945N6L1-F1
#
_entry.id   AF-A0A945N6L1-F1
#
_cell.length_a   1.000
_cell.length_b   1.000
_cell.length_c   1.000
_cell.angle_alpha   90.00
_cell.angle_beta   90.00
_cell.angle_gamma   90.00
#
_symmetry.space_group_name_H-M   'P 1'
#
loop_
_entity.id
_entity.type
_entity.pdbx_description
1 polymer ?
#
loop_
_entity_poly.entity_id
_entity_poly.type
_entity_poly.pdbx_seq_one_letter_code
_entity_poly.pdbx_strand_id
1 'polypeptide(L)' 'MRVISVSEIGDLLWTEAPNLAPGPAEILIDVKATAINRADLMQRKGLYPPPAGAPQTMG' A
#
# COMPACT_ATOMS: atom_id res chain seq x y z
N MET A 1 -2.44 -1.18 -12.23
CA MET A 1 -2.43 0.06 -11.45
C MET A 1 -1.03 0.37 -10.93
N ARG A 2 -0.79 1.58 -10.39
CA ARG A 2 0.48 1.93 -9.74
C ARG A 2 0.32 1.91 -8.23
N VAL A 3 1.35 1.49 -7.52
CA VAL A 3 1.37 1.34 -6.06
C VAL A 3 2.70 1.85 -5.49
N ILE A 4 2.74 2.04 -4.17
CA ILE A 4 3.99 2.27 -3.44
C ILE A 4 4.43 0.94 -2.80
N SER A 5 5.61 0.48 -3.15
CA SER A 5 6.29 -0.64 -2.48
C SER A 5 7.46 -0.15 -1.62
N VAL A 6 7.82 -0.94 -0.61
CA VAL A 6 9.00 -0.69 0.24
C VAL A 6 10.11 -1.64 -0.19
N SER A 7 11.29 -1.11 -0.52
CA SER A 7 12.47 -1.94 -0.81
C SER A 7 13.03 -2.58 0.46
N GLU A 8 13.92 -3.56 0.32
CA GLU A 8 14.57 -4.20 1.49
C GLU A 8 15.33 -3.23 2.39
N ILE A 9 15.83 -2.12 1.82
CA ILE A 9 16.54 -1.06 2.55
C ILE A 9 15.62 0.10 2.98
N GLY A 10 14.30 -0.01 2.74
CA GLY A 10 13.30 0.94 3.23
C GLY A 10 13.02 2.14 2.32
N ASP A 11 13.39 2.08 1.04
CA ASP A 11 13.04 3.10 0.05
C ASP A 11 11.61 2.93 -0.44
N LEU A 12 10.98 4.04 -0.84
CA LEU A 12 9.65 4.05 -1.43
C LEU A 12 9.74 4.01 -2.95
N LEU A 13 9.20 2.95 -3.55
CA LEU A 13 9.25 2.73 -4.99
C LEU A 13 7.86 2.90 -5.60
N TRP A 14 7.78 3.69 -6.66
CA TRP A 14 6.58 3.82 -7.48
C TRP A 14 6.57 2.72 -8.54
N THR A 15 5.76 1.67 -8.35
CA THR A 15 5.82 0.44 -9.14
C THR A 15 4.49 0.07 -9.78
N GLU A 16 4.53 -0.78 -10.80
CA GLU A 16 3.33 -1.33 -11.44
C GLU A 16 2.85 -2.59 -10.73
N ALA A 17 1.54 -2.74 -10.64
CA ALA A 17 0.86 -3.91 -10.10
C ALA A 17 -0.38 -4.25 -10.95
N PRO A 18 -0.85 -5.52 -10.93
CA PRO A 18 -2.12 -5.89 -11.56
C PRO A 18 -3.29 -5.06 -11.03
N ASN A 19 -4.35 -4.93 -11.82
CA ASN A 19 -5.59 -4.34 -11.32
C ASN A 19 -6.27 -5.32 -10.36
N LEU A 20 -6.90 -4.79 -9.31
CA LEU A 20 -7.64 -5.57 -8.34
C LEU A 20 -9.08 -5.81 -8.82
N ALA A 21 -9.63 -6.97 -8.45
CA ALA A 21 -11.04 -7.26 -8.58
C ALA A 21 -11.65 -7.41 -7.17
N PRO A 22 -12.72 -6.68 -6.84
CA PRO A 22 -13.33 -6.78 -5.51
C PRO A 22 -14.06 -8.12 -5.35
N GLY A 23 -13.98 -8.69 -4.14
CA GLY A 23 -14.80 -9.82 -3.73
C GLY A 23 -16.27 -9.44 -3.42
N PRO A 24 -17.10 -10.41 -2.99
CA PRO A 24 -18.55 -10.24 -2.81
C PRO A 24 -19.01 -9.16 -1.81
N ALA A 25 -18.11 -8.60 -0.99
CA ALA A 25 -18.40 -7.55 -0.02
C ALA A 25 -17.38 -6.41 -0.04
N GLU A 26 -16.62 -6.30 -1.13
CA GLU A 26 -15.59 -5.27 -1.31
C GLU A 26 -16.03 -4.28 -2.38
N ILE A 27 -15.43 -3.10 -2.36
CA ILE A 27 -15.60 -2.10 -3.41
C ILE A 27 -14.24 -1.77 -4.01
N LEU A 28 -14.23 -1.48 -5.32
CA LEU A 28 -13.04 -0.99 -6.00
C LEU A 28 -13.07 0.54 -6.02
N ILE A 29 -12.02 1.18 -5.48
CA ILE A 29 -11.90 2.64 -5.42
C ILE A 29 -10.85 3.08 -6.45
N ASP A 30 -11.26 3.99 -7.34
CA ASP A 30 -10.34 4.66 -8.28
C ASP A 30 -9.73 5.90 -7.61
N VAL A 31 -8.59 5.70 -6.95
CA VAL A 31 -7.89 6.71 -6.16
C VAL A 31 -7.36 7.83 -7.08
N LYS A 32 -7.92 9.04 -6.95
CA LYS A 32 -7.46 10.24 -7.68
C LYS A 32 -6.40 11.05 -6.94
N ALA A 33 -6.44 10.99 -5.61
CA ALA A 33 -5.46 11.60 -4.72
C ALA A 33 -5.47 10.84 -3.38
N THR A 34 -4.36 10.91 -2.66
CA THR A 34 -4.23 10.42 -1.28
C THR A 34 -3.35 11.39 -0.49
N ALA A 35 -3.27 11.20 0.82
CA ALA A 35 -2.46 12.00 1.72
C ALA A 35 -1.37 11.15 2.38
N ILE A 36 -0.29 11.80 2.81
CA ILE A 36 0.76 11.18 3.61
C ILE A 36 0.54 11.53 5.08
N ASN A 37 0.72 10.55 5.95
CA ASN A 37 0.64 10.68 7.39
C ASN A 37 1.90 10.11 8.07
N ARG A 38 1.99 10.27 9.40
CA ARG A 38 3.18 9.83 10.17
C ARG A 38 3.28 8.31 10.29
N ALA A 39 2.18 7.57 10.24
CA ALA A 39 2.16 6.12 10.32
C ALA A 39 2.82 5.48 9.09
N ASP A 40 2.74 6.10 7.92
CA ASP A 40 3.42 5.63 6.70
C ASP A 40 4.95 5.55 6.91
N LEU A 41 5.51 6.54 7.62
CA LEU A 41 6.93 6.54 7.99
C LEU A 41 7.29 5.44 9.00
N MET A 42 6.35 5.06 9.88
CA MET A 42 6.54 3.97 10.84
C MET A 42 6.42 2.62 10.15
N GLN A 43 5.48 2.46 9.22
CA GLN A 43 5.31 1.26 8.40
C GLN A 43 6.53 1.01 7.52
N ARG A 44 7.04 2.06 6.84
CA ARG A 44 8.29 1.99 6.07
C ARG A 44 9.49 1.53 6.91
N LYS A 45 9.51 1.87 8.21
CA LYS A 45 10.54 1.44 9.16
C LYS A 45 10.27 0.06 9.79
N GLY A 46 9.18 -0.61 9.43
CA GLY A 46 8.75 -1.89 10.01
C GLY A 46 8.17 -1.80 11.42
N LEU A 47 7.96 -0.60 11.95
CA LEU A 47 7.42 -0.36 13.30
C LEU A 47 5.88 -0.37 13.34
N TYR A 48 5.25 -0.47 12.18
CA TYR A 48 3.80 -0.53 12.02
C TYR A 48 3.45 -1.64 11.01
N PRO A 49 3.47 -2.92 11.44
CA PRO A 49 3.24 -4.04 10.53
C PRO A 49 1.78 -4.08 10.07
N PRO A 50 1.52 -4.42 8.80
CA PRO A 50 0.16 -4.59 8.32
C PRO A 50 -0.51 -5.79 9.01
N PRO A 51 -1.85 -5.78 9.14
CA PRO A 51 -2.58 -6.92 9.69
C PRO A 51 -2.46 -8.15 8.75
N ALA A 52 -2.73 -9.33 9.30
CA ALA A 52 -2.72 -10.57 8.53
C ALA A 52 -3.69 -10.48 7.34
N GLY A 53 -3.22 -10.83 6.14
CA GLY A 53 -3.99 -10.80 4.91
C GLY A 53 -4.03 -9.44 4.19
N ALA A 54 -3.48 -8.38 4.78
CA ALA A 54 -3.34 -7.11 4.08
C ALA A 54 -2.26 -7.18 2.99
N PRO A 55 -2.37 -6.34 1.93
CA PRO A 55 -1.35 -6.24 0.90
C PRO A 55 0.01 -5.86 1.48
N GLN A 56 1.08 -6.32 0.83
CA GLN A 56 2.45 -5.87 1.15
C GLN A 56 2.74 -4.44 0.65
N THR A 57 1.90 -3.91 -0.24
CA THR A 57 1.98 -2.53 -0.73
C THR A 57 1.51 -1.54 0.33
N MET A 58 2.04 -0.32 0.31
CA MET A 58 1.53 0.77 1.14
C MET A 58 0.31 1.45 0.50
N GLY A 59 -0.56 2.01 1.34
CA GLY A 59 -1.81 2.67 0.95
C GLY A 59 -1.88 4.09 1.48
#